data_AF-A0A822CWA9-F1
#
_entry.id   AF-A0A822CWA9-F1
#
_cell.length_a   1.000
_cell.length_b   1.000
_cell.length_c   1.000
_cell.angle_alpha   90.00
_cell.angle_beta   90.00
_cell.angle_gamma   90.00
#
_symmetry.space_group_name_H-M   'P 1'
#
loop_
_entity.id
_entity.type
_entity.pdbx_description
1 polymer ?
#
loop_
_entity_poly.entity_id
_entity_poly.type
_entity_poly.pdbx_seq_one_letter_code
_entity_poly.pdbx_strand_id
1 'polypeptide(L)'
;FVFKRYYDSLCISEADIVDRLSTENFLSNERLSSEEKYYYEECKEYYQLTKQPSISVSDEILDSTIELQSSSIKLGIDEDCHKFDLRDFLKKFCDTLNLEINDISVQKIQAGSAILEATIYDKLKSSNKKTRLKMICNKLTDKLQTQLAQMNIFFLFMGSIESLHKIQKYRAEIKLNPEYNRIYARGYNYWVGALNDGIDRGNQPYYCPVGWQRWSFLRY
;
A
#
# COMPACT_ATOMS: atom_id res chain seq x y z
N PHE A 1 9.80 -45.93 8.39
CA PHE A 1 10.30 -45.69 9.76
C PHE A 1 11.60 -44.90 9.66
N VAL A 2 11.60 -43.71 10.27
CA VAL A 2 12.75 -42.97 10.86
C VAL A 2 13.85 -42.44 9.92
N PHE A 3 13.89 -41.11 9.80
CA PHE A 3 14.99 -40.17 10.13
C PHE A 3 14.42 -38.77 9.80
N LYS A 4 13.95 -37.88 10.70
CA LYS A 4 14.38 -37.42 12.03
C LYS A 4 15.87 -37.10 12.12
N ARG A 5 16.26 -35.96 11.53
CA ARG A 5 17.26 -35.00 12.04
C ARG A 5 17.57 -33.97 10.94
N TYR A 6 16.94 -32.81 11.00
CA TYR A 6 17.49 -31.50 10.64
C TYR A 6 16.61 -30.44 11.32
N TYR A 7 16.60 -30.53 12.66
CA TYR A 7 16.18 -29.46 13.56
C TYR A 7 17.41 -29.17 14.43
N ASP A 8 18.53 -28.84 13.79
CA ASP A 8 19.62 -28.19 14.48
C ASP A 8 19.29 -26.70 14.51
N SER A 9 18.58 -26.36 15.58
CA SER A 9 18.86 -25.22 16.47
C SER A 9 20.03 -24.33 16.02
N LEU A 10 19.80 -23.49 15.01
CA LEU A 10 20.49 -22.21 14.93
C LEU A 10 19.73 -21.25 15.85
N CYS A 11 20.22 -21.13 17.09
CA CYS A 11 20.00 -19.93 17.88
C CYS A 11 20.69 -18.78 17.14
N ILE A 12 20.04 -18.27 16.09
CA ILE A 12 20.42 -17.02 15.44
C ILE A 12 20.18 -15.96 16.50
N SER A 13 21.27 -15.35 16.98
CA SER A 13 21.17 -14.28 17.97
C SER A 13 20.46 -13.06 17.34
N GLU A 14 19.80 -12.22 18.13
CA GLU A 14 19.23 -10.95 17.62
C GLU A 14 20.27 -10.10 16.90
N ALA A 15 21.53 -10.20 17.31
CA ALA A 15 22.65 -9.54 16.65
C ALA A 15 22.87 -10.05 15.21
N ASP A 16 22.72 -11.36 14.96
CA ASP A 16 22.95 -11.97 13.65
C ASP A 16 21.84 -11.67 12.61
N ILE A 17 20.60 -11.44 13.05
CA ILE A 17 19.49 -11.04 12.16
C ILE A 17 19.69 -9.58 11.73
N VAL A 18 20.06 -8.72 12.68
CA VAL A 18 20.23 -7.28 12.46
C VAL A 18 21.49 -6.98 11.63
N ASP A 19 22.56 -7.79 11.74
CA ASP A 19 23.77 -7.63 10.92
C ASP A 19 23.62 -8.05 9.45
N ARG A 20 22.53 -8.74 9.10
CA ARG A 20 22.25 -9.17 7.70
C ARG A 20 21.30 -8.24 6.94
N LEU A 21 20.77 -7.21 7.58
CA LEU A 21 19.88 -6.22 6.96
C LEU A 21 20.70 -5.21 6.13
N SER A 22 21.11 -5.62 4.93
CA SER A 22 21.66 -4.69 3.93
C SER A 22 20.72 -4.57 2.73
N THR A 23 20.69 -3.40 2.11
CA THR A 23 19.82 -3.12 0.96
C THR A 23 20.13 -4.05 -0.21
N GLU A 24 21.41 -4.39 -0.43
CA GLU A 24 21.83 -5.27 -1.53
C GLU A 24 21.27 -6.69 -1.39
N ASN A 25 21.10 -7.19 -0.15
CA ASN A 25 20.58 -8.53 0.11
C ASN A 25 19.10 -8.69 -0.30
N PHE A 26 18.36 -7.58 -0.40
CA PHE A 26 16.93 -7.57 -0.71
C PHE A 26 16.61 -6.94 -2.07
N LEU A 27 17.63 -6.46 -2.80
CA LEU A 27 17.43 -5.83 -4.09
C LEU A 27 16.91 -6.85 -5.11
N SER A 28 15.71 -6.60 -5.63
CA SER A 28 15.07 -7.45 -6.63
C SER A 28 15.42 -7.00 -8.04
N ASN A 29 15.64 -7.98 -8.92
CA ASN A 29 15.77 -7.76 -10.37
C ASN A 29 14.41 -7.48 -11.05
N GLU A 30 13.30 -7.71 -10.34
CA GLU A 30 11.95 -7.48 -10.84
C GLU A 30 11.68 -5.97 -10.96
N ARG A 31 11.42 -5.53 -12.19
CA ARG A 31 11.05 -4.14 -12.46
C ARG A 31 9.60 -3.90 -12.11
N LEU A 32 9.31 -2.70 -11.60
CA LEU A 32 7.94 -2.22 -11.44
C LEU A 32 7.19 -2.29 -12.78
N SER A 33 5.94 -2.75 -12.73
CA SER A 33 5.05 -2.71 -13.89
C SER A 33 4.74 -1.26 -14.29
N SER A 34 4.19 -1.06 -15.49
CA SER A 34 3.79 0.28 -15.95
C SER A 34 2.71 0.88 -15.03
N GLU A 35 1.76 0.07 -14.57
CA GLU A 35 0.70 0.44 -13.64
C GLU A 35 1.25 0.82 -12.27
N GLU A 36 2.22 0.05 -11.75
CA GLU A 36 2.89 0.37 -10.48
C GLU A 36 3.66 1.68 -10.56
N LYS A 37 4.47 1.87 -11.61
CA LYS A 37 5.25 3.10 -11.82
C LYS A 37 4.35 4.32 -11.84
N TYR A 38 3.29 4.25 -12.64
CA TYR A 38 2.31 5.31 -12.75
C TYR A 38 1.67 5.64 -11.40
N TYR A 39 1.21 4.60 -10.68
CA TYR A 39 0.58 4.79 -9.38
C TYR A 39 1.53 5.44 -8.36
N TYR A 40 2.79 5.02 -8.33
CA TYR A 40 3.79 5.59 -7.43
C TYR A 40 4.20 7.01 -7.81
N GLU A 41 4.21 7.36 -9.10
CA GLU A 41 4.38 8.74 -9.55
C GLU A 41 3.26 9.66 -9.03
N GLU A 42 1.99 9.22 -9.08
CA GLU A 42 0.88 9.98 -8.50
C GLU A 42 1.02 10.15 -6.98
N CYS A 43 1.39 9.08 -6.27
CA CYS A 43 1.63 9.16 -4.82
C CYS A 43 2.78 10.12 -4.50
N LYS A 44 3.83 10.14 -5.33
CA LYS A 44 4.98 11.04 -5.17
C LYS A 44 4.61 12.48 -5.48
N GLU A 45 3.81 12.74 -6.51
CA GLU A 45 3.27 14.09 -6.80
C GLU A 45 2.40 14.59 -5.64
N TYR A 46 1.51 13.75 -5.11
CA TYR A 46 0.73 14.06 -3.92
C TYR A 46 1.64 14.44 -2.74
N TYR A 47 2.63 13.60 -2.43
CA TYR A 47 3.58 13.84 -1.35
C TYR A 47 4.35 15.16 -1.54
N GLN A 48 4.77 15.49 -2.75
CA GLN A 48 5.47 16.75 -3.04
C GLN A 48 4.60 17.97 -2.76
N LEU A 49 3.29 17.90 -3.05
CA LEU A 49 2.31 18.97 -2.85
C LEU A 49 1.87 19.10 -1.39
N THR A 50 1.59 17.99 -0.70
CA THR A 50 1.00 18.00 0.65
C THR A 50 2.01 17.86 1.76
N LYS A 51 3.22 17.38 1.44
CA LYS A 51 4.25 16.93 2.41
C LYS A 51 3.76 15.82 3.32
N GLN A 52 2.78 15.02 2.86
CA GLN A 52 2.22 13.89 3.59
C GLN A 52 2.23 12.64 2.71
N PRO A 53 2.55 11.45 3.28
CA PRO A 53 2.50 10.20 2.52
C PRO A 53 1.08 9.88 2.06
N SER A 54 0.96 9.27 0.88
CA SER A 54 -0.28 8.61 0.49
C SER A 54 -0.41 7.29 1.26
N ILE A 55 -1.39 7.19 2.14
CA ILE A 55 -1.65 6.00 2.96
C ILE A 55 -2.87 5.27 2.40
N SER A 56 -2.73 3.97 2.17
CA SER A 56 -3.81 3.09 1.73
C SER A 56 -3.86 1.84 2.60
N VAL A 57 -5.07 1.45 3.01
CA VAL A 57 -5.31 0.28 3.85
C VAL A 57 -6.29 -0.61 3.12
N SER A 58 -6.00 -1.90 3.00
CA SER A 58 -6.91 -2.81 2.31
C SER A 58 -8.18 -3.07 3.13
N ASP A 59 -9.29 -3.35 2.43
CA ASP A 59 -10.57 -3.69 3.03
C ASP A 59 -10.49 -4.93 3.93
N GLU A 60 -9.56 -5.86 3.64
CA GLU A 60 -9.29 -7.03 4.48
C GLU A 60 -8.86 -6.64 5.91
N ILE A 61 -8.25 -5.46 6.08
CA ILE A 61 -7.91 -4.94 7.40
C ILE A 61 -9.11 -4.21 8.00
N LEU A 62 -9.84 -3.40 7.24
CA LEU A 62 -10.91 -2.54 7.74
C LEU A 62 -12.19 -3.32 8.10
N ASP A 63 -12.66 -4.17 7.19
CA ASP A 63 -13.92 -4.91 7.31
C ASP A 63 -13.72 -6.23 8.07
N SER A 64 -14.31 -6.38 9.26
CA SER A 64 -14.21 -7.61 10.07
C SER A 64 -14.71 -8.89 9.41
N THR A 65 -15.52 -8.81 8.35
CA THR A 65 -16.11 -9.97 7.66
C THR A 65 -15.16 -10.62 6.65
N ILE A 66 -14.15 -9.89 6.19
CA ILE A 66 -13.19 -10.37 5.20
C ILE A 66 -12.00 -11.03 5.89
N GLU A 67 -11.54 -12.19 5.41
CA GLU A 67 -10.35 -12.84 5.94
C GLU A 67 -9.08 -12.15 5.45
N LEU A 68 -8.13 -11.90 6.37
CA LEU A 68 -6.83 -11.32 6.03
C LEU A 68 -5.91 -12.42 5.49
N GLN A 69 -5.59 -12.36 4.20
CA GLN A 69 -4.76 -13.38 3.56
C GLN A 69 -3.29 -13.25 3.94
N SER A 70 -2.78 -12.01 4.00
CA SER A 70 -1.41 -11.72 4.42
C SER A 70 -1.30 -10.35 5.10
N SER A 71 -0.38 -10.25 6.05
CA SER A 71 -0.07 -9.01 6.76
C SER A 71 1.14 -8.34 6.12
N SER A 72 0.97 -7.81 4.92
CA SER A 72 2.07 -7.17 4.19
C SER A 72 2.00 -5.64 4.32
N ILE A 73 3.15 -5.02 4.27
CA ILE A 73 3.34 -3.59 4.16
C ILE A 73 4.17 -3.33 2.91
N LYS A 74 3.72 -2.38 2.07
CA LYS A 74 4.51 -1.87 0.96
C LYS A 74 4.74 -0.37 1.16
N LEU A 75 6.00 0.03 1.11
CA LEU A 75 6.46 1.40 1.35
C LEU A 75 7.11 1.94 0.09
N GLY A 76 6.81 3.20 -0.23
CA GLY A 76 7.57 3.97 -1.20
C GLY A 76 8.37 5.05 -0.48
N ILE A 77 9.69 5.03 -0.65
CA ILE A 77 10.63 5.92 0.02
C ILE A 77 11.33 6.75 -1.05
N ASP A 78 11.27 8.08 -0.94
CA ASP A 78 11.85 9.02 -1.90
C ASP A 78 13.37 9.18 -1.69
N GLU A 79 14.07 8.05 -1.79
CA GLU A 79 15.52 7.97 -1.66
C GLU A 79 16.13 7.09 -2.76
N ASP A 80 17.39 7.38 -3.09
CA ASP A 80 18.20 6.55 -3.98
C ASP A 80 18.48 5.20 -3.31
N CYS A 81 18.04 4.12 -3.96
CA CYS A 81 18.20 2.75 -3.46
C CYS A 81 19.67 2.39 -3.16
N HIS A 82 20.64 2.97 -3.88
CA HIS A 82 22.06 2.71 -3.63
C HIS A 82 22.61 3.41 -2.38
N LYS A 83 21.91 4.42 -1.88
CA LYS A 83 22.28 5.18 -0.67
C LYS A 83 21.36 4.88 0.52
N PHE A 84 20.31 4.11 0.28
CA PHE A 84 19.30 3.77 1.26
C PHE A 84 19.88 2.81 2.30
N ASP A 85 19.91 3.25 3.56
CA ASP A 85 20.28 2.40 4.70
C ASP A 85 19.03 1.70 5.23
N LEU A 86 18.81 0.47 4.77
CA LEU A 86 17.66 -0.35 5.17
C LEU A 86 17.59 -0.56 6.69
N ARG A 87 18.74 -0.74 7.35
CA ARG A 87 18.81 -1.06 8.79
C ARG A 87 18.38 0.14 9.62
N ASP A 88 18.95 1.31 9.35
CA ASP A 88 18.60 2.55 10.04
C ASP A 88 17.14 2.95 9.76
N PHE A 89 16.70 2.80 8.50
CA PHE A 89 15.32 3.05 8.11
C PHE A 89 14.34 2.15 8.88
N LEU A 90 14.56 0.83 8.86
CA LEU A 90 13.67 -0.13 9.54
C LEU A 90 13.61 0.12 11.04
N LYS A 91 14.74 0.45 11.67
CA LYS A 91 14.78 0.80 13.09
C LYS A 91 13.89 2.00 13.38
N LYS A 92 14.08 3.12 12.67
CA LYS A 92 13.25 4.33 12.80
C LYS A 92 11.78 4.05 12.53
N PHE A 93 11.49 3.21 11.53
CA PHE A 93 10.12 2.89 11.12
C PHE A 93 9.41 2.05 12.19
N CYS A 94 10.09 1.04 12.71
CA CYS A 94 9.60 0.21 13.80
C CYS A 94 9.36 1.04 15.07
N ASP A 95 10.31 1.90 15.45
CA ASP A 95 10.18 2.80 16.59
C ASP A 95 8.96 3.73 16.41
N THR A 96 8.77 4.29 15.21
CA THR A 96 7.67 5.20 14.87
C THR A 96 6.30 4.51 14.96
N LEU A 97 6.20 3.25 14.53
CA LEU A 97 4.95 2.46 14.59
C LEU A 97 4.78 1.65 15.87
N ASN A 98 5.74 1.71 16.80
CA ASN A 98 5.81 0.88 17.99
C ASN A 98 5.71 -0.62 17.65
N LEU A 99 6.57 -1.04 16.73
CA LEU A 99 6.76 -2.43 16.29
C LEU A 99 8.14 -2.93 16.73
N GLU A 100 8.27 -4.23 16.96
CA GLU A 100 9.58 -4.84 17.15
C GLU A 100 10.19 -5.15 15.78
N ILE A 101 11.49 -4.90 15.61
CA ILE A 101 12.17 -5.16 14.33
C ILE A 101 12.08 -6.64 13.91
N ASN A 102 12.04 -7.55 14.89
CA ASN A 102 11.90 -9.00 14.69
C ASN A 102 10.51 -9.39 14.15
N ASP A 103 9.52 -8.51 14.27
CA ASP A 103 8.18 -8.72 13.74
C ASP A 103 8.07 -8.29 12.27
N ILE A 104 9.13 -7.72 11.67
CA ILE A 104 9.13 -7.30 10.27
C ILE A 104 10.17 -8.09 9.49
N SER A 105 9.73 -8.68 8.38
CA SER A 105 10.61 -9.34 7.42
C SER A 105 10.51 -8.68 6.07
N VAL A 106 11.62 -8.10 5.63
CA VAL A 106 11.76 -7.59 4.28
C VAL A 106 11.72 -8.75 3.30
N GLN A 107 10.88 -8.62 2.28
CA GLN A 107 10.77 -9.59 1.19
C GLN A 107 11.60 -9.14 0.00
N LYS A 108 11.46 -7.87 -0.40
CA LYS A 108 12.21 -7.29 -1.52
C LYS A 108 12.25 -5.77 -1.47
N ILE A 109 13.24 -5.23 -2.17
CA ILE A 109 13.41 -3.82 -2.49
C ILE A 109 13.52 -3.70 -4.01
N GLN A 110 12.72 -2.85 -4.63
CA GLN A 110 12.78 -2.61 -6.08
C GLN A 110 13.43 -1.25 -6.37
N ALA A 111 14.31 -1.22 -7.37
CA ALA A 111 15.07 -0.02 -7.75
C ALA A 111 14.19 1.04 -8.45
N GLY A 112 14.45 2.31 -8.13
CA GLY A 112 13.63 3.48 -8.40
C GLY A 112 13.76 4.45 -7.22
N SER A 113 12.67 5.12 -6.83
CA SER A 113 12.49 5.43 -5.39
C SER A 113 12.48 4.10 -4.63
N ALA A 114 13.18 3.95 -3.51
CA ALA A 114 13.26 2.66 -2.80
C ALA A 114 11.85 2.14 -2.43
N ILE A 115 11.38 1.12 -3.16
CA ILE A 115 10.09 0.47 -2.92
C ILE A 115 10.34 -0.78 -2.09
N LEU A 116 9.96 -0.72 -0.82
CA LEU A 116 10.18 -1.77 0.17
C LEU A 116 8.90 -2.58 0.36
N GLU A 117 8.98 -3.89 0.16
CA GLU A 117 7.93 -4.83 0.50
C GLU A 117 8.36 -5.65 1.72
N ALA A 118 7.53 -5.63 2.76
CA ALA A 118 7.78 -6.34 4.00
C ALA A 118 6.53 -7.08 4.48
N THR A 119 6.74 -8.18 5.17
CA THR A 119 5.70 -8.94 5.87
C THR A 119 5.83 -8.67 7.35
N ILE A 120 4.72 -8.37 8.01
CA ILE A 120 4.66 -8.36 9.48
C ILE A 120 4.43 -9.80 9.92
N TYR A 121 5.47 -10.40 10.50
CA TYR A 121 5.33 -11.64 11.24
C TYR A 121 4.69 -11.32 12.59
N ASP A 122 3.61 -12.02 12.85
CA ASP A 122 2.99 -11.99 14.15
C ASP A 122 2.85 -13.43 14.62
N LYS A 123 3.45 -13.74 15.77
CA LYS A 123 3.32 -15.04 16.44
C LYS A 123 1.87 -15.28 16.93
N LEU A 124 1.00 -14.28 16.81
CA LEU A 124 -0.40 -14.33 17.19
C LEU A 124 -1.28 -15.03 16.11
N LYS A 125 -2.43 -15.58 16.55
CA LYS A 125 -3.47 -16.16 15.66
C LYS A 125 -4.01 -15.10 14.68
N SER A 126 -4.56 -15.51 13.52
CA SER A 126 -5.00 -14.63 12.42
C SER A 126 -5.93 -13.48 12.85
N SER A 127 -6.90 -13.74 13.73
CA SER A 127 -7.83 -12.72 14.27
C SER A 127 -7.10 -11.62 15.07
N ASN A 128 -6.00 -11.95 15.75
CA ASN A 128 -5.20 -11.00 16.50
C ASN A 128 -4.29 -10.16 15.59
N LYS A 129 -3.83 -10.73 14.46
CA LYS A 129 -3.03 -10.00 13.45
C LYS A 129 -3.80 -8.83 12.86
N LYS A 130 -5.06 -9.09 12.49
CA LYS A 130 -5.97 -8.07 11.97
C LYS A 130 -6.24 -6.97 13.00
N THR A 131 -6.44 -7.34 14.26
CA THR A 131 -6.58 -6.37 15.36
C THR A 131 -5.34 -5.49 15.51
N ARG A 132 -4.12 -6.07 15.42
CA ARG A 132 -2.87 -5.31 15.49
C ARG A 132 -2.72 -4.33 14.33
N LEU A 133 -3.00 -4.76 13.09
CA LEU A 133 -2.99 -3.86 11.93
C LEU A 133 -4.05 -2.77 12.06
N LYS A 134 -5.27 -3.08 12.52
CA LYS A 134 -6.29 -2.07 12.83
C LYS A 134 -5.80 -1.06 13.88
N MET A 135 -5.10 -1.51 14.92
CA MET A 135 -4.52 -0.62 15.92
C MET A 135 -3.45 0.31 15.33
N ILE A 136 -2.62 -0.19 14.41
CA ILE A 136 -1.66 0.65 13.67
C ILE A 136 -2.42 1.67 12.82
N CYS A 137 -3.44 1.23 12.07
CA CYS A 137 -4.28 2.11 11.25
C CYS A 137 -4.91 3.24 12.08
N ASN A 138 -5.46 2.91 13.25
CA ASN A 138 -6.08 3.88 14.16
C ASN A 138 -5.06 4.89 14.73
N LYS A 139 -3.76 4.57 14.72
CA LYS A 139 -2.69 5.47 15.16
C LYS A 139 -2.16 6.40 14.07
N LEU A 140 -2.54 6.21 12.80
CA LEU A 140 -2.14 7.03 11.63
C LEU A 140 -2.79 8.43 11.61
N THR A 141 -2.74 9.10 12.77
CA THR A 141 -3.06 10.52 12.95
C THR A 141 -2.14 11.41 12.11
N ASP A 142 -2.55 12.65 11.84
CA ASP A 142 -1.76 13.63 11.08
C ASP A 142 -0.34 13.81 11.63
N LYS A 143 -0.19 13.71 12.95
CA LYS A 143 1.12 13.74 13.63
C LYS A 143 2.01 12.57 13.18
N LEU A 144 1.46 11.35 13.17
CA LEU A 144 2.20 10.16 12.73
C LEU A 144 2.51 10.23 11.24
N GLN A 145 1.57 10.72 10.42
CA GLN A 145 1.82 10.92 8.98
C GLN A 145 2.95 11.91 8.73
N THR A 146 3.04 12.98 9.54
CA THR A 146 4.15 13.94 9.48
C THR A 146 5.48 13.29 9.86
N GLN A 147 5.50 12.40 10.85
CA GLN A 147 6.71 11.64 11.21
C GLN A 147 7.13 10.68 10.09
N LEU A 148 6.17 10.00 9.45
CA LEU A 148 6.45 9.16 8.27
C LEU A 148 6.98 9.98 7.10
N ALA A 149 6.44 11.19 6.86
CA ALA A 149 6.94 12.11 5.84
C ALA A 149 8.41 12.52 6.10
N GLN A 150 8.80 12.76 7.35
CA GLN A 150 10.18 13.07 7.72
C GLN A 150 11.17 11.93 7.42
N MET A 151 10.66 10.71 7.24
CA MET A 151 11.42 9.54 6.81
C MET A 151 11.45 9.37 5.27
N ASN A 152 11.08 10.43 4.52
CA ASN A 152 10.95 10.42 3.06
C ASN A 152 9.95 9.38 2.52
N ILE A 153 9.02 8.90 3.36
CA ILE A 153 7.98 7.97 2.91
C ILE A 153 6.94 8.80 2.13
N PHE A 154 6.79 8.50 0.84
CA PHE A 154 5.75 9.09 -0.01
C PHE A 154 4.50 8.19 -0.13
N PHE A 155 4.65 6.89 0.16
CA PHE A 155 3.58 5.91 0.03
C PHE A 155 3.68 4.85 1.12
N LEU A 156 2.54 4.48 1.70
CA LEU A 156 2.39 3.36 2.63
C LEU A 156 1.11 2.60 2.30
N PHE A 157 1.24 1.31 2.04
CA PHE A 157 0.12 0.38 1.94
C PHE A 157 0.20 -0.68 3.02
N MET A 158 -0.95 -1.02 3.61
CA MET A 158 -1.09 -2.13 4.54
C MET A 158 -2.18 -3.09 4.05
N GLY A 159 -1.86 -4.38 3.95
CA GLY A 159 -2.78 -5.43 3.51
C GLY A 159 -2.11 -6.49 2.65
N SER A 160 -2.88 -7.24 1.88
CA SER A 160 -2.32 -8.19 0.91
C SER A 160 -1.78 -7.49 -0.33
N ILE A 161 -0.62 -7.94 -0.84
CA ILE A 161 -0.01 -7.38 -2.07
C ILE A 161 -0.93 -7.59 -3.28
N GLU A 162 -1.69 -8.69 -3.29
CA GLU A 162 -2.72 -8.93 -4.31
C GLU A 162 -3.80 -7.83 -4.32
N SER A 163 -4.26 -7.39 -3.14
CA SER A 163 -5.21 -6.28 -3.04
C SER A 163 -4.62 -4.98 -3.57
N LEU A 164 -3.33 -4.71 -3.31
CA LEU A 164 -2.65 -3.55 -3.86
C LEU A 164 -2.59 -3.59 -5.38
N HIS A 165 -2.22 -4.73 -5.97
CA HIS A 165 -2.18 -4.90 -7.42
C HIS A 165 -3.56 -4.67 -8.06
N LYS A 166 -4.64 -5.17 -7.42
CA LYS A 166 -6.02 -4.91 -7.87
C LYS A 166 -6.35 -3.42 -7.86
N ILE A 167 -5.99 -2.70 -6.79
CA ILE A 167 -6.19 -1.25 -6.68
C ILE A 167 -5.43 -0.49 -7.78
N GLN A 168 -4.16 -0.82 -7.98
CA GLN A 168 -3.30 -0.19 -8.98
C GLN A 168 -3.84 -0.42 -10.39
N LYS A 169 -4.20 -1.67 -10.71
CA LYS A 169 -4.80 -2.04 -12.00
C LYS A 169 -6.12 -1.33 -12.23
N TYR A 170 -7.02 -1.34 -11.25
CA TYR A 170 -8.32 -0.68 -11.35
C TYR A 170 -8.19 0.83 -11.55
N ARG A 171 -7.25 1.49 -10.87
CA ARG A 171 -6.97 2.92 -11.08
C ARG A 171 -6.43 3.21 -12.49
N ALA A 172 -5.55 2.36 -13.01
CA ALA A 172 -5.08 2.47 -14.39
C ALA A 172 -6.24 2.30 -15.39
N GLU A 173 -7.11 1.29 -15.19
CA GLU A 173 -8.27 1.01 -16.04
C GLU A 173 -9.30 2.17 -16.05
N ILE A 174 -9.59 2.78 -14.89
CA ILE A 174 -10.49 3.96 -14.80
C ILE A 174 -10.02 5.09 -15.70
N LYS A 175 -8.71 5.33 -15.78
CA LYS A 175 -8.16 6.41 -16.59
C LYS A 175 -8.16 6.10 -18.08
N LEU A 176 -7.93 4.83 -18.43
CA LEU A 176 -7.87 4.37 -19.81
C LEU A 176 -9.26 4.17 -20.42
N ASN A 177 -10.31 4.02 -19.61
CA ASN A 177 -11.68 3.94 -20.11
C ASN A 177 -12.23 5.35 -20.40
N PRO A 178 -12.54 5.68 -21.68
CA PRO A 178 -13.07 6.99 -22.07
C PRO A 178 -14.38 7.36 -21.36
N GLU A 179 -15.21 6.38 -21.01
CA GLU A 179 -16.49 6.61 -20.32
C GLU A 179 -16.27 7.04 -18.86
N TYR A 180 -15.28 6.47 -18.17
CA TYR A 180 -14.91 6.87 -16.81
C TYR A 180 -14.13 8.17 -16.79
N ASN A 181 -13.24 8.37 -17.77
CA ASN A 181 -12.50 9.61 -17.94
C ASN A 181 -13.47 10.78 -18.18
N ARG A 182 -14.59 10.55 -18.88
CA ARG A 182 -15.66 11.54 -19.04
C ARG A 182 -16.46 11.85 -17.77
N ILE A 183 -16.48 10.96 -16.76
CA ILE A 183 -17.21 11.19 -15.49
C ILE A 183 -16.32 11.90 -14.45
N TYR A 184 -14.99 11.68 -14.50
CA TYR A 184 -14.07 12.10 -13.43
C TYR A 184 -12.89 12.98 -13.88
N ALA A 185 -12.75 13.29 -15.18
CA ALA A 185 -11.72 14.22 -15.65
C ALA A 185 -12.01 15.66 -15.21
N ARG A 186 -10.93 16.42 -15.04
CA ARG A 186 -10.96 17.85 -14.74
C ARG A 186 -11.72 18.60 -15.86
N GLY A 187 -12.91 19.11 -15.56
CA GLY A 187 -13.79 19.78 -16.53
C GLY A 187 -15.09 19.04 -16.88
N TYR A 188 -15.26 17.79 -16.42
CA TYR A 188 -16.44 16.97 -16.69
C TYR A 188 -17.15 16.48 -15.41
N ASN A 189 -17.25 17.38 -14.44
CA ASN A 189 -17.88 17.15 -13.14
C ASN A 189 -19.43 17.25 -13.18
N TYR A 190 -20.02 17.27 -14.37
CA TYR A 190 -21.46 17.31 -14.60
C TYR A 190 -21.83 16.48 -15.83
N TRP A 191 -23.02 15.89 -15.81
CA TRP A 191 -23.60 15.24 -16.99
C TRP A 191 -24.07 16.30 -17.98
N VAL A 192 -24.03 16.02 -19.28
CA VAL A 192 -24.65 16.85 -20.31
C VAL A 192 -25.84 16.07 -20.86
N GLY A 193 -27.05 16.52 -20.53
CA GLY A 193 -28.33 15.92 -20.96
C GLY A 193 -29.11 15.22 -19.84
N ALA A 194 -30.34 14.83 -20.17
CA ALA A 194 -31.25 14.15 -19.26
C ALA A 194 -30.78 12.73 -18.92
N LEU A 195 -30.92 12.35 -17.65
CA LEU A 195 -30.77 10.96 -17.22
C LEU A 195 -32.01 10.14 -17.66
N ASN A 196 -31.91 8.81 -17.58
CA ASN A 196 -32.98 7.87 -17.99
C ASN A 196 -34.29 8.01 -17.18
N ASP A 197 -34.34 8.89 -16.17
CA ASP A 197 -35.55 9.26 -15.44
C ASP A 197 -36.26 10.50 -16.06
N GLY A 198 -35.79 11.00 -17.19
CA GLY A 198 -36.37 12.15 -17.89
C GLY A 198 -36.08 13.49 -17.23
N ILE A 199 -35.24 13.51 -16.19
CA ILE A 199 -34.90 14.73 -15.46
C ILE A 199 -33.56 15.26 -16.00
N ASP A 200 -33.59 16.46 -16.57
CA ASP A 200 -32.40 17.18 -16.97
C ASP A 200 -31.66 17.70 -15.73
N ARG A 201 -30.53 17.06 -15.43
CA ARG A 201 -29.60 17.50 -14.38
C ARG A 201 -28.31 18.04 -14.97
N GLY A 202 -28.36 18.44 -16.25
CA GLY A 202 -27.26 19.08 -16.96
C GLY A 202 -26.69 20.25 -16.18
N ASN A 203 -25.36 20.38 -16.18
CA ASN A 203 -24.61 21.48 -15.54
C ASN A 203 -24.65 21.55 -14.00
N GLN A 204 -25.20 20.55 -13.32
CA GLN A 204 -25.11 20.44 -11.85
C GLN A 204 -23.94 19.53 -11.45
N PRO A 205 -23.09 19.92 -10.48
CA PRO A 205 -22.03 19.04 -9.98
C PRO A 205 -22.66 17.80 -9.35
N TYR A 206 -22.35 16.61 -9.87
CA TYR A 206 -22.84 15.36 -9.29
C TYR A 206 -21.73 14.69 -8.47
N TYR A 207 -22.02 14.44 -7.18
CA TYR A 207 -21.21 13.57 -6.34
C TYR A 207 -21.88 12.20 -6.30
N CYS A 208 -21.22 11.15 -6.80
CA CYS A 208 -21.76 9.79 -6.70
C CYS A 208 -21.63 9.34 -5.23
N PRO A 209 -22.73 9.18 -4.48
CA PRO A 209 -22.64 8.80 -3.08
C PRO A 209 -22.13 7.36 -2.95
N VAL A 210 -21.37 7.09 -1.89
CA VAL A 210 -20.96 5.73 -1.52
C VAL A 210 -22.22 4.88 -1.31
N GLY A 211 -22.39 3.80 -2.09
CA GLY A 211 -23.53 2.87 -1.99
C GLY A 211 -24.39 2.72 -3.25
N TRP A 212 -24.14 3.48 -4.32
CA TRP A 212 -24.85 3.30 -5.59
C TRP A 212 -24.20 2.21 -6.45
N GLN A 213 -24.97 1.17 -6.81
CA GLN A 213 -24.55 0.15 -7.79
C GLN A 213 -24.51 0.78 -9.19
N ARG A 214 -23.35 0.72 -9.84
CA ARG A 214 -23.12 1.24 -11.19
C ARG A 214 -23.42 0.14 -12.21
N TRP A 215 -24.28 0.45 -13.17
CA TRP A 215 -24.53 -0.41 -14.33
C TRP A 215 -23.90 0.26 -15.55
N SER A 216 -22.90 -0.36 -16.15
CA SER A 216 -22.44 0.00 -17.50
C SER A 216 -23.31 -0.77 -18.50
N PHE A 217 -24.14 -0.05 -19.26
CA PHE A 217 -24.79 -0.66 -20.42
C PHE A 217 -23.75 -0.82 -21.52
N LEU A 218 -23.16 -2.01 -21.64
CA LEU A 218 -22.49 -2.43 -22.87
C LEU A 218 -23.57 -2.55 -23.95
N ARG A 219 -23.64 -1.59 -24.87
CA ARG A 219 -24.32 -1.80 -26.15
C ARG A 219 -23.31 -2.38 -27.13
N TYR A 220 -23.63 -3.59 -27.62
CA TYR A 220 -23.02 -4.20 -28.80
C TYR A 220 -23.35 -3.38 -30.06
#